data_AF-A0AA51QT33-F1
#
_entry.id   AF-A0AA51QT33-F1
#
_cell.length_a   1.000
_cell.length_b   1.000
_cell.length_c   1.000
_cell.angle_alpha   90.00
_cell.angle_beta   90.00
_cell.angle_gamma   90.00
#
_symmetry.space_group_name_H-M   'P 1'
#
loop_
_entity.id
_entity.type
_entity.pdbx_description
1 polymer ?
#
loop_
_entity_poly.entity_id
_entity_poly.type
_entity_poly.pdbx_seq_one_letter_code
_entity_poly.pdbx_strand_id
1 'polypeptide(L)'
;MPEQFFPVHPVEVRKLAEECYRTGQFSCSEAIVKTLNDSFGLGYPDSIIAVTSGFPIGIGGAGCARGAVTGGVMALGMASGRLKPRDPSVDRCLALARELPDLFSGGTGTPPAGC
;
A
#
# COMPACT_ATOMS: atom_id res chain seq x y z
N MET A 1 -1.95 0.61 -21.21
CA MET A 1 -1.13 -0.16 -20.25
C MET A 1 -1.58 -1.61 -20.38
N PRO A 2 -0.81 -2.51 -21.00
CA PRO A 2 -1.23 -3.90 -21.13
C PRO A 2 -1.25 -4.53 -19.74
N GLU A 3 -2.35 -5.22 -19.42
CA GLU A 3 -2.59 -5.92 -18.16
C GLU A 3 -1.63 -7.10 -17.98
N GLN A 4 -0.39 -6.80 -17.59
CA GLN A 4 0.61 -7.81 -17.24
C GLN A 4 0.65 -7.97 -15.72
N PHE A 5 -0.47 -8.39 -15.14
CA PHE A 5 -0.39 -9.04 -13.83
C PHE A 5 0.30 -10.39 -14.10
N PHE A 6 1.57 -10.50 -13.73
CA PHE A 6 2.22 -11.81 -13.52
C PHE A 6 1.33 -12.66 -12.59
N PRO A 7 1.48 -14.00 -12.54
CA PRO A 7 0.75 -14.80 -11.55
C PRO A 7 1.23 -14.43 -10.14
N VAL A 8 0.63 -13.38 -9.58
CA VAL A 8 0.92 -12.88 -8.24
C VAL A 8 0.05 -13.65 -7.27
N HIS A 9 0.69 -14.47 -6.43
CA HIS A 9 -0.02 -15.25 -5.44
C HIS A 9 -0.16 -14.44 -4.14
N PRO A 10 -1.38 -14.07 -3.70
CA PRO A 10 -1.57 -13.14 -2.56
C PRO A 10 -0.91 -13.60 -1.26
N VAL A 11 -0.83 -14.92 -1.04
CA VAL A 11 -0.16 -15.51 0.12
C VAL A 11 1.35 -15.26 0.08
N GLU A 12 1.97 -15.33 -1.09
CA GLU A 12 3.42 -15.11 -1.23
C GLU A 12 3.76 -13.63 -1.09
N VAL A 13 2.95 -12.73 -1.66
CA VAL A 13 3.09 -11.28 -1.46
C VAL A 13 3.02 -10.93 0.03
N ARG A 14 2.06 -11.53 0.76
CA ARG A 14 1.95 -11.31 2.21
C ARG A 14 3.21 -11.78 2.95
N LYS A 15 3.70 -12.99 2.65
CA LYS A 15 4.91 -13.53 3.28
C LYS A 15 6.14 -12.65 3.03
N LEU A 16 6.33 -12.20 1.79
CA LEU A 16 7.42 -11.31 1.42
C LEU A 16 7.36 -9.99 2.20
N ALA A 17 6.17 -9.38 2.30
CA ALA A 17 5.99 -8.15 3.07
C ALA A 17 6.25 -8.36 4.58
N GLU A 18 5.77 -9.48 5.14
CA GLU A 18 6.04 -9.85 6.53
C GLU A 18 7.54 -10.09 6.79
N GLU A 19 8.25 -10.72 5.85
CA GLU A 19 9.68 -10.99 5.96
C GLU A 19 10.52 -9.71 5.85
N CYS A 20 10.23 -8.85 4.87
CA CYS A 20 10.85 -7.53 4.74
C CYS A 20 10.74 -6.71 6.03
N TYR A 21 9.58 -6.78 6.69
CA TYR A 21 9.36 -6.12 7.97
C TYR A 21 10.06 -6.83 9.15
N ARG A 22 9.90 -8.15 9.30
CA ARG A 22 10.46 -8.92 10.43
C ARG A 22 11.98 -8.89 10.48
N THR A 23 12.64 -8.84 9.32
CA THR A 23 14.10 -8.77 9.22
C THR A 23 14.67 -7.38 9.50
N GLY A 24 13.82 -6.37 9.69
CA GLY A 24 14.23 -4.99 9.94
C GLY A 24 14.84 -4.29 8.73
N GLN A 25 14.73 -4.87 7.53
CA GLN A 25 15.20 -4.24 6.29
C GLN A 25 14.40 -2.97 5.98
N PHE A 26 13.09 -3.00 6.23
CA PHE A 26 12.18 -1.91 6.00
C PHE A 26 11.11 -1.82 7.08
N SER A 27 10.60 -0.62 7.33
CA SER A 27 9.47 -0.37 8.21
C SER A 27 8.15 -0.86 7.59
N CYS A 28 7.06 -0.83 8.36
CA CYS A 28 5.78 -1.41 7.92
C CYS A 28 5.19 -0.79 6.63
N SER A 29 5.33 0.52 6.41
CA SER A 29 4.90 1.18 5.17
C SER A 29 5.84 0.90 4.00
N GLU A 30 7.14 0.96 4.27
CA GLU A 30 8.23 0.75 3.30
C GLU A 30 8.21 -0.69 2.76
N ALA A 31 8.06 -1.68 3.64
CA ALA A 31 7.97 -3.09 3.28
C ALA A 31 6.79 -3.34 2.33
N ILE A 32 5.61 -2.78 2.63
CA ILE A 32 4.43 -2.94 1.78
C ILE A 32 4.65 -2.34 0.40
N VAL A 33 5.16 -1.11 0.30
CA VAL A 33 5.38 -0.46 -1.00
C VAL A 33 6.46 -1.17 -1.80
N LYS A 34 7.57 -1.58 -1.17
CA LYS A 34 8.63 -2.33 -1.83
C LYS A 34 8.11 -3.66 -2.38
N THR A 35 7.47 -4.47 -1.52
CA THR A 35 6.96 -5.78 -1.92
C THR A 35 5.92 -5.67 -3.03
N LEU A 36 4.99 -4.70 -2.97
CA LEU A 36 3.97 -4.53 -4.00
C LEU A 36 4.56 -4.01 -5.32
N ASN A 37 5.49 -3.05 -5.27
CA ASN A 37 6.18 -2.55 -6.47
C ASN A 37 6.91 -3.69 -7.21
N ASP A 38 7.63 -4.53 -6.46
CA ASP A 38 8.41 -5.63 -7.02
C ASP A 38 7.49 -6.78 -7.49
N SER A 39 6.52 -7.19 -6.68
CA SER A 39 5.65 -8.35 -6.98
C SER A 39 4.72 -8.10 -8.17
N PHE A 40 4.21 -6.88 -8.31
CA PHE A 40 3.34 -6.50 -9.42
C PHE A 40 4.12 -5.91 -10.61
N GLY A 41 5.45 -5.81 -10.51
CA GLY A 41 6.29 -5.27 -11.59
C GLY A 41 5.90 -3.84 -11.99
N LEU A 42 5.52 -3.00 -11.03
CA LEU A 42 4.98 -1.67 -11.31
C LEU A 42 6.02 -0.70 -11.88
N GLY A 43 7.32 -1.02 -11.76
CA GLY A 43 8.40 -0.29 -12.40
C GLY A 43 8.74 1.05 -11.76
N TYR A 44 8.29 1.31 -10.53
CA TYR A 44 8.69 2.52 -9.82
C TYR A 44 10.12 2.38 -9.28
N PRO A 45 10.93 3.46 -9.29
CA PRO A 45 12.25 3.44 -8.70
C PRO A 45 12.19 3.29 -7.18
N ASP A 46 13.25 2.74 -6.57
CA ASP A 46 13.35 2.56 -5.12
C ASP A 46 13.23 3.87 -4.32
N SER A 47 13.40 5.03 -4.96
CA SER A 47 13.11 6.34 -4.34
C SER A 47 11.67 6.47 -3.85
N ILE A 48 10.75 5.64 -4.37
CA ILE A 48 9.37 5.57 -3.87
C ILE A 48 9.30 5.06 -2.43
N ILE A 49 10.28 4.28 -1.98
CA ILE A 49 10.40 3.80 -0.60
C ILE A 49 10.69 4.98 0.33
N ALA A 50 11.60 5.88 -0.07
CA ALA A 50 11.93 7.06 0.72
C ALA A 50 10.72 7.99 0.96
N VAL A 51 9.78 8.03 0.02
CA VAL A 51 8.51 8.77 0.16
C VAL A 51 7.64 8.17 1.28
N THR A 52 7.81 6.88 1.59
CA THR A 52 7.01 6.16 2.59
C THR A 52 7.62 6.17 3.99
N SER A 53 8.85 6.66 4.16
CA SER A 53 9.61 6.63 5.42
C SER A 53 9.02 7.51 6.53
N GLY A 54 8.07 8.39 6.21
CA GLY A 54 7.32 9.18 7.21
C GLY A 54 6.09 8.47 7.78
N PHE A 55 5.67 7.35 7.20
CA PHE A 55 4.49 6.57 7.64
C PHE A 55 4.74 5.45 8.67
N PRO A 56 5.97 5.04 9.02
CA PRO A 56 6.16 4.10 10.12
C PRO A 56 5.62 4.64 11.44
N ILE A 57 5.25 3.72 12.35
CA ILE A 57 4.75 4.05 13.70
C ILE A 57 3.48 4.94 13.64
N GLY A 58 2.76 4.87 12.52
CA GLY A 58 1.54 5.62 12.28
C GLY A 58 1.76 6.70 11.22
N ILE A 59 1.89 7.94 11.64
CA ILE A 59 2.44 8.99 10.80
C ILE A 59 3.58 9.56 11.63
N GLY A 60 4.75 8.93 11.54
CA GLY A 60 5.95 9.33 12.25
C GLY A 60 5.84 9.32 13.78
N GLY A 61 4.97 8.49 14.36
CA GLY A 61 4.73 8.44 15.80
C GLY A 61 3.57 9.29 16.32
N ALA A 62 2.85 10.01 15.44
CA ALA A 62 1.69 10.81 15.83
C ALA A 62 0.42 10.00 16.19
N GLY A 63 0.42 8.67 15.97
CA GLY A 63 -0.71 7.80 16.31
C GLY A 63 -1.92 7.87 15.38
N CYS A 64 -1.84 8.54 14.23
CA CYS A 64 -3.00 8.77 13.34
C CYS A 64 -3.38 7.55 12.47
N ALA A 65 -2.62 7.28 11.40
CA ALA A 65 -2.96 6.26 10.39
C ALA A 65 -1.93 5.13 10.38
N ARG A 66 -2.34 3.86 10.30
CA ARG A 66 -1.40 2.72 10.32
C ARG A 66 -0.50 2.72 9.07
N GLY A 67 0.82 2.71 9.27
CA GLY A 67 1.80 2.74 8.17
C GLY A 67 1.60 1.67 7.10
N ALA A 68 1.26 0.44 7.47
CA ALA A 68 0.97 -0.63 6.50
C ALA A 68 -0.27 -0.35 5.63
N VAL A 69 -1.31 0.26 6.21
CA VAL A 69 -2.52 0.67 5.47
C VAL A 69 -2.18 1.83 4.53
N THR A 70 -1.47 2.84 5.04
CA THR A 70 -1.03 4.00 4.23
C THR A 70 -0.14 3.55 3.06
N GLY A 71 0.80 2.63 3.29
CA GLY A 71 1.64 2.04 2.25
C GLY A 71 0.82 1.26 1.21
N GLY A 72 -0.19 0.51 1.64
CA GLY A 72 -1.08 -0.20 0.72
C GLY A 72 -1.94 0.74 -0.13
N VAL A 73 -2.48 1.82 0.46
CA VAL A 73 -3.21 2.87 -0.30
C VAL A 73 -2.28 3.52 -1.33
N MET A 74 -1.02 3.77 -0.96
CA MET A 74 -0.03 4.32 -1.88
C MET A 74 0.24 3.38 -3.06
N ALA A 75 0.40 2.08 -2.80
CA ALA A 75 0.59 1.08 -3.86
C ALA A 75 -0.64 0.95 -4.78
N LEU A 76 -1.87 1.09 -4.25
CA LEU A 76 -3.08 1.17 -5.09
C LEU A 76 -3.04 2.39 -6.02
N GLY A 77 -2.55 3.52 -5.53
CA GLY A 77 -2.30 4.72 -6.34
C GLY A 77 -1.23 4.51 -7.40
N MET A 78 -0.16 3.78 -7.08
CA MET A 78 0.88 3.42 -8.05
C MET A 78 0.34 2.56 -9.20
N ALA A 79 -0.61 1.67 -8.91
CA ALA A 79 -1.20 0.77 -9.91
C ALA A 79 -2.39 1.36 -10.67
N SER A 80 -3.21 2.20 -10.03
CA SER A 80 -4.52 2.63 -10.56
C SER A 80 -4.83 4.11 -10.35
N GLY A 81 -3.86 4.90 -9.89
CA GLY A 81 -4.02 6.32 -9.66
C GLY A 81 -4.12 7.13 -10.96
N ARG A 82 -4.71 8.32 -10.83
CA ARG A 82 -4.79 9.30 -11.92
C ARG A 82 -3.45 10.02 -12.14
N LEU A 83 -3.15 10.35 -13.38
CA LEU A 83 -2.00 11.22 -13.75
C LEU A 83 -2.41 12.64 -14.15
N LYS A 84 -3.68 12.82 -14.54
CA LYS A 84 -4.21 14.11 -15.00
C LYS A 84 -5.27 14.63 -14.02
N PRO A 85 -5.38 15.97 -13.86
CA PRO A 85 -6.49 16.56 -13.12
C PRO A 85 -7.84 16.12 -13.69
N ARG A 86 -8.81 15.86 -12.81
CA ARG A 86 -10.21 15.48 -13.14
C ARG A 86 -10.37 14.16 -13.93
N ASP A 87 -9.34 13.33 -13.97
CA ASP A 87 -9.44 12.01 -14.56
C ASP A 87 -10.29 11.08 -13.66
N PRO A 88 -11.38 10.47 -14.18
CA PRO A 88 -12.29 9.63 -13.40
C PRO A 88 -11.69 8.26 -13.03
N SER A 89 -10.54 7.87 -13.59
CA SER A 89 -9.83 6.63 -13.20
C SER A 89 -9.55 6.53 -11.70
N VAL A 90 -9.52 7.68 -11.00
CA VAL A 90 -9.39 7.75 -9.54
C VAL A 90 -10.48 7.01 -8.78
N ASP A 91 -11.68 6.86 -9.36
CA ASP A 91 -12.83 6.25 -8.69
C ASP A 91 -12.55 4.78 -8.33
N ARG A 92 -11.85 4.06 -9.22
CA ARG A 92 -11.41 2.68 -8.95
C ARG A 92 -10.39 2.64 -7.81
N CYS A 93 -9.41 3.53 -7.83
CA CYS A 93 -8.40 3.62 -6.77
C CYS A 93 -9.03 3.94 -5.41
N LEU A 94 -10.03 4.83 -5.38
CA LEU A 94 -10.77 5.18 -4.17
C LEU A 94 -11.64 4.05 -3.65
N ALA A 95 -12.30 3.30 -4.53
CA ALA A 95 -13.09 2.13 -4.14
C ALA A 95 -12.20 1.07 -3.45
N LEU A 96 -11.07 0.72 -4.07
CA LEU A 96 -10.11 -0.23 -3.49
C LEU A 96 -9.51 0.27 -2.17
N ALA A 97 -9.18 1.57 -2.10
CA ALA A 97 -8.61 2.16 -0.89
C ALA A 97 -9.59 2.18 0.30
N ARG A 98 -10.91 2.25 0.04
CA ARG A 98 -11.94 2.20 1.10
C ARG A 98 -12.04 0.84 1.76
N GLU A 99 -11.85 -0.23 1.00
CA GLU A 99 -11.94 -1.61 1.51
C GLU A 99 -10.67 -2.05 2.24
N LEU A 100 -9.53 -1.43 1.90
CA LEU A 100 -8.22 -1.84 2.39
C LEU A 100 -8.10 -1.84 3.94
N PRO A 101 -8.52 -0.81 4.69
CA PRO A 101 -8.37 -0.79 6.15
C PRO A 101 -9.08 -1.96 6.86
N ASP A 102 -10.23 -2.40 6.34
CA ASP A 102 -11.03 -3.49 6.92
C ASP A 102 -10.29 -4.83 6.82
N LEU A 103 -9.55 -5.04 5.72
CA LEU A 103 -8.72 -6.21 5.51
C LEU A 103 -7.56 -6.30 6.53
N PHE A 104 -7.08 -5.15 7.00
CA PHE A 104 -6.04 -5.08 8.03
C PHE A 104 -6.59 -5.15 9.46
N SER A 105 -7.92 -5.15 9.66
CA SER A 105 -8.55 -5.11 10.98
C SER A 105 -9.10 -6.46 11.44
N GLY A 106 -8.84 -7.55 10.71
CA GLY A 106 -9.26 -8.89 11.12
C GLY A 106 -10.75 -9.19 10.93
N GLY A 107 -11.44 -8.44 10.05
CA GLY A 107 -12.82 -8.73 9.66
C GLY A 107 -13.88 -8.15 10.61
N THR A 108 -13.97 -6.84 10.71
CA THR A 108 -15.23 -6.14 10.99
C THR A 108 -15.20 -4.80 10.27
N GLY A 109 -16.06 -4.65 9.25
CA GLY A 109 -16.19 -3.44 8.46
C GLY A 109 -16.83 -2.31 9.26
N THR A 110 -16.04 -1.66 10.10
CA THR A 110 -16.41 -0.40 10.74
C THR A 110 -15.33 0.61 10.43
N PRO A 111 -15.61 1.64 9.62
CA PRO A 111 -14.64 2.69 9.38
C PRO A 111 -14.31 3.35 10.72
N PRO A 112 -13.02 3.65 11.01
CA PRO A 112 -12.69 4.41 12.20
C PRO A 112 -13.41 5.76 12.12
N ALA A 113 -14.19 6.06 13.16
CA ALA A 113 -14.80 7.36 13.32
C ALA A 113 -13.67 8.40 13.49
N GLY A 114 -13.63 9.38 12.60
CA GLY A 114 -12.80 10.57 12.73
C GLY A 114 -11.39 10.46 12.16
N CYS A 115 -11.12 11.25 11.13
CA CYS A 115 -9.93 12.11 11.13
C CYS A 115 -10.32 13.41 11.83
#